data_AF-A0A6J8EBY9-F1
#
_entry.id   AF-A0A6J8EBY9-F1
#
_cell.length_a   1.000
_cell.length_b   1.000
_cell.length_c   1.000
_cell.angle_alpha   90.00
_cell.angle_beta   90.00
_cell.angle_gamma   90.00
#
_symmetry.space_group_name_H-M   'P 1'
#
loop_
_entity.id
_entity.type
_entity.pdbx_description
1 polymer ?
#
loop_
_entity_poly.entity_id
_entity_poly.type
_entity_poly.pdbx_seq_one_letter_code
_entity_poly.pdbx_strand_id
1 'polypeptide(L)'
;MIDDGIDKKDRESVLDSIFGDQGLVHSDDDICFDVKCEQIEDRTKELSASFHRYFATRVARTIRDLWEGTTPPGYFDKGWTNNNSESLNHVLKSAINWQSKPLLDLIVIIEEIVETQFKDLQRALVSRGQYRVADLHKHFEITATSWVNKLYKKERD
;
A
#
# COMPACT_ATOMS: atom_id res chain seq x y z
N MET A 1 -1.50 -5.11 28.49
CA MET A 1 -0.10 -5.54 28.40
C MET A 1 0.01 -6.78 29.25
N ILE A 2 0.37 -7.93 28.69
CA ILE A 2 0.51 -9.17 29.46
C ILE A 2 1.77 -9.01 30.30
N ASP A 3 1.63 -8.97 31.62
CA ASP A 3 2.76 -8.78 32.52
C ASP A 3 3.40 -10.14 32.83
N ASP A 4 4.17 -10.63 31.87
CA ASP A 4 4.78 -11.98 31.89
C ASP A 4 6.13 -12.04 32.62
N GLY A 5 6.47 -11.04 33.43
CA GLY A 5 7.74 -11.01 34.17
C GLY A 5 9.01 -10.85 33.30
N ILE A 6 8.86 -10.61 31.99
CA ILE A 6 9.98 -10.32 31.08
C ILE A 6 10.60 -8.98 31.48
N ASP A 7 11.92 -8.95 31.65
CA ASP A 7 12.66 -7.75 32.00
C ASP A 7 12.51 -6.65 30.93
N LYS A 8 12.57 -5.40 31.37
CA LYS A 8 12.44 -4.25 30.48
C LYS A 8 13.50 -4.27 29.37
N LYS A 9 14.73 -4.70 29.68
CA LYS A 9 15.82 -4.75 28.72
C LYS A 9 15.57 -5.77 27.60
N ASP A 10 15.00 -6.92 27.94
CA ASP A 10 14.66 -7.96 26.96
C ASP A 10 13.50 -7.52 26.06
N ARG A 11 12.50 -6.83 26.63
CA ARG A 11 11.41 -6.23 25.85
C ARG A 11 11.95 -5.19 24.87
N GLU A 12 12.80 -4.28 25.32
CA GLU A 12 13.43 -3.25 24.48
C GLU A 12 14.26 -3.89 23.37
N SER A 13 15.00 -4.95 23.66
CA SER A 13 15.83 -5.61 22.66
C SER A 13 15.01 -6.36 21.60
N VAL A 14 13.89 -6.99 21.96
CA VAL A 14 12.98 -7.59 20.98
C VAL A 14 12.28 -6.51 20.15
N LEU A 15 11.86 -5.41 20.77
CA LEU A 15 11.30 -4.28 20.04
C LEU A 15 12.29 -3.67 19.05
N ASP A 16 13.56 -3.57 19.42
CA ASP A 16 14.63 -3.12 18.53
C ASP A 16 14.86 -4.11 17.36
N SER A 17 14.79 -5.43 17.62
CA SER A 17 14.85 -6.44 16.55
C SER A 17 13.64 -6.37 15.59
N ILE A 18 12.50 -5.83 16.02
CA ILE A 18 11.32 -5.66 15.17
C ILE A 18 11.33 -4.30 14.46
N PHE A 19 11.55 -3.21 15.19
CA PHE A 19 11.32 -1.82 14.77
C PHE A 19 12.57 -0.92 14.77
N GLY A 20 13.73 -1.43 15.19
CA GLY A 20 14.98 -0.68 15.13
C GLY A 20 15.48 -0.52 13.69
N ASP A 21 16.55 0.24 13.49
CA ASP A 21 17.04 0.67 12.16
C ASP A 21 17.38 -0.48 11.19
N GLN A 22 17.55 -1.71 11.72
CA GLN A 22 17.81 -2.94 10.95
C GLN A 22 16.81 -4.05 11.28
N GLY A 23 15.69 -3.69 11.92
CA GLY A 23 14.69 -4.62 12.41
C GLY A 23 13.91 -5.34 11.31
N LEU A 24 13.00 -6.21 11.73
CA LEU A 24 12.14 -7.01 10.85
C LEU A 24 11.37 -6.14 9.83
N VAL A 25 10.92 -4.95 10.22
CA VAL A 25 10.18 -4.02 9.33
C VAL A 25 11.03 -3.42 8.21
N HIS A 26 12.36 -3.51 8.33
CA HIS A 26 13.33 -3.05 7.33
C HIS A 26 14.00 -4.24 6.61
N SER A 27 13.24 -5.29 6.33
CA SER A 27 13.74 -6.42 5.53
C SER A 27 13.71 -6.06 4.04
N ASP A 28 14.81 -6.34 3.34
CA ASP A 28 14.97 -5.98 1.92
C ASP A 28 14.18 -6.92 0.98
N ASP A 29 13.96 -8.17 1.39
CA ASP A 29 13.26 -9.22 0.63
C ASP A 29 12.60 -10.28 1.54
N ASP A 30 11.85 -11.21 0.94
CA ASP A 30 11.07 -12.26 1.64
C ASP A 30 11.98 -13.17 2.46
N ILE A 31 13.17 -13.46 1.93
CA ILE A 31 14.14 -14.35 2.56
C ILE A 31 14.71 -13.69 3.81
N CYS A 32 15.09 -12.41 3.71
CA CYS A 32 15.56 -11.62 4.83
C CYS A 32 14.47 -11.46 5.90
N PHE A 33 13.21 -11.28 5.49
CA PHE A 33 12.07 -11.22 6.39
C PHE A 33 11.90 -12.53 7.17
N ASP A 34 11.88 -13.66 6.47
CA ASP A 34 11.72 -14.99 7.08
C ASP A 34 12.84 -15.29 8.06
N VAL A 35 14.11 -15.04 7.68
CA VAL A 35 15.27 -15.25 8.54
C VAL A 35 15.21 -14.37 9.80
N LYS A 36 14.89 -13.08 9.67
CA LYS A 36 14.74 -12.19 10.85
C LYS A 36 13.55 -12.61 11.72
N CYS A 37 12.47 -13.09 11.11
CA CYS A 37 11.29 -13.58 11.83
C CYS A 37 11.63 -14.82 12.65
N GLU A 38 12.34 -15.80 12.07
CA GLU A 38 12.83 -16.99 12.78
C GLU A 38 13.73 -16.62 13.96
N GLN A 39 14.66 -15.68 13.78
CA GLN A 39 15.55 -15.20 14.85
C GLN A 39 14.77 -14.61 16.03
N ILE A 40 13.72 -13.83 15.75
CA ILE A 40 12.88 -13.24 16.80
C ILE A 40 11.99 -14.32 17.43
N GLU A 41 11.49 -15.27 16.66
CA GLU A 41 10.72 -16.40 17.18
C GLU A 41 11.54 -17.23 18.17
N ASP A 42 12.77 -17.59 17.82
CA ASP A 42 13.64 -18.37 18.72
C ASP A 42 13.96 -17.59 20.00
N ARG A 43 14.24 -16.30 19.87
CA ARG A 43 14.48 -15.44 21.03
C ARG A 43 13.25 -15.29 21.93
N THR A 44 12.06 -15.19 21.35
CA THR A 44 10.83 -15.10 22.14
C THR A 44 10.46 -16.43 22.81
N LYS A 45 10.79 -17.58 22.20
CA LYS A 45 10.63 -18.92 22.83
C LYS A 45 11.45 -19.02 24.12
N GLU A 46 12.67 -18.50 24.11
CA GLU A 46 13.57 -18.51 25.28
C GLU A 46 13.07 -17.60 26.42
N LEU A 47 12.43 -16.47 26.07
CA LEU A 47 11.98 -15.48 27.06
C LEU A 47 10.67 -15.87 27.74
N SER A 48 9.66 -16.27 26.97
CA SER A 48 8.34 -16.61 27.51
C SER A 48 7.44 -17.26 26.47
N ALA A 49 6.78 -18.35 26.85
CA ALA A 49 5.84 -19.06 25.99
C ALA A 49 4.63 -18.20 25.57
N SER A 50 4.12 -17.33 26.46
CA SER A 50 2.99 -16.45 26.15
C SER A 50 3.41 -15.29 25.26
N PHE A 51 4.61 -14.75 25.44
CA PHE A 51 5.15 -13.73 24.55
C PHE A 51 5.51 -14.28 23.18
N HIS A 52 6.14 -15.46 23.11
CA HIS A 52 6.36 -16.18 21.85
C HIS A 52 5.06 -16.39 21.09
N ARG A 53 4.02 -16.91 21.77
CA ARG A 53 2.70 -17.10 21.15
C ARG A 53 2.12 -15.78 20.66
N TYR A 54 2.24 -14.70 21.43
CA TYR A 54 1.77 -13.38 21.01
C TYR A 54 2.52 -12.87 19.78
N PHE A 55 3.85 -13.04 19.74
CA PHE A 55 4.68 -12.66 18.60
C PHE A 55 4.29 -13.46 17.35
N ALA A 56 4.36 -14.79 17.39
CA ALA A 56 4.11 -15.66 16.25
C ALA A 56 2.69 -15.53 15.68
N THR A 57 1.67 -15.49 16.56
CA THR A 57 0.27 -15.48 16.11
C THR A 57 -0.26 -14.10 15.71
N ARG A 58 0.35 -13.03 16.23
CA ARG A 58 -0.18 -11.68 16.06
C ARG A 58 0.84 -10.74 15.45
N VAL A 59 2.01 -10.56 16.06
CA VAL A 59 2.98 -9.56 15.61
C VAL A 59 3.60 -9.94 14.27
N ALA A 60 4.18 -11.14 14.16
CA ALA A 60 4.78 -11.65 12.94
C ALA A 60 3.77 -11.67 11.79
N ARG A 61 2.56 -12.20 12.05
CA ARG A 61 1.48 -12.22 11.07
C ARG A 61 1.06 -10.81 10.63
N THR A 62 0.82 -9.88 11.56
CA THR A 62 0.41 -8.51 11.22
C THR A 62 1.48 -7.77 10.42
N ILE A 63 2.77 -7.95 10.76
CA ILE A 63 3.85 -7.34 10.00
C ILE A 63 3.94 -7.97 8.60
N ARG A 64 3.81 -9.29 8.50
CA ARG A 64 3.77 -10.00 7.21
C ARG A 64 2.58 -9.55 6.35
N ASP A 65 1.38 -9.45 6.92
CA ASP A 65 0.18 -8.97 6.22
C ASP A 65 0.37 -7.54 5.67
N LEU A 66 1.01 -6.66 6.47
CA LEU A 66 1.35 -5.29 6.04
C LEU A 66 2.40 -5.28 4.93
N TRP A 67 3.39 -6.17 5.01
CA TRP A 67 4.53 -6.24 4.10
C TRP A 67 4.17 -6.89 2.77
N GLU A 68 3.42 -7.99 2.79
CA GLU A 68 2.81 -8.66 1.63
C GLU A 68 1.67 -7.82 1.02
N GLY A 69 1.32 -6.69 1.66
CA GLY A 69 0.38 -5.72 1.13
C GLY A 69 -1.02 -6.31 0.97
N THR A 70 -1.56 -6.93 2.03
CA THR A 70 -3.01 -7.19 2.08
C THR A 70 -3.72 -5.84 2.19
N THR A 71 -3.86 -5.22 1.03
CA THR A 71 -4.80 -4.15 0.79
C THR A 71 -6.17 -4.72 1.15
N PRO A 72 -7.02 -3.99 1.89
CA PRO A 72 -8.33 -4.49 2.26
C PRO A 72 -9.03 -5.06 1.01
N PRO A 73 -9.63 -6.27 1.09
CA PRO A 73 -10.27 -6.88 -0.05
C PRO A 73 -11.30 -5.90 -0.64
N GLY A 74 -11.09 -5.52 -1.91
CA GLY A 74 -11.96 -4.61 -2.67
C GLY A 74 -11.38 -3.25 -3.06
N TYR A 75 -10.16 -2.87 -2.65
CA TYR A 75 -9.56 -1.59 -3.09
C TYR A 75 -8.61 -1.71 -4.30
N PHE A 76 -7.85 -2.80 -4.39
CA PHE A 76 -7.04 -3.15 -5.56
C PHE A 76 -7.06 -4.67 -5.72
N ASP A 77 -7.73 -5.19 -6.75
CA ASP A 77 -7.94 -6.64 -6.97
C ASP A 77 -6.65 -7.44 -7.24
N LYS A 78 -5.52 -6.76 -7.39
CA LYS A 78 -4.20 -7.37 -7.53
C LYS A 78 -3.20 -6.49 -6.78
N GLY A 79 -2.37 -7.09 -5.94
CA GLY A 79 -1.27 -6.39 -5.26
C GLY A 79 -0.46 -5.55 -6.24
N TRP A 80 0.16 -4.49 -5.75
CA TRP A 80 0.97 -3.61 -6.58
C TRP A 80 2.11 -4.40 -7.22
N THR A 81 1.96 -4.76 -8.49
CA THR A 81 2.97 -5.56 -9.20
C THR A 81 4.03 -4.67 -9.82
N ASN A 82 5.19 -5.24 -10.14
CA ASN A 82 6.22 -4.54 -10.93
C ASN A 82 5.64 -3.92 -12.23
N ASN A 83 4.65 -4.58 -12.85
CA ASN A 83 3.99 -4.06 -14.05
C ASN A 83 3.22 -2.74 -13.79
N ASN A 84 2.68 -2.53 -12.58
CA ASN A 84 2.03 -1.27 -12.19
C ASN A 84 3.08 -0.14 -12.12
N SER A 85 4.20 -0.40 -11.46
CA SER A 85 5.35 0.52 -11.37
C SER A 85 5.91 0.83 -12.76
N GLU A 86 6.13 -0.18 -13.60
CA GLU A 86 6.65 -0.04 -14.96
C GLU A 86 5.71 0.78 -15.85
N SER A 87 4.40 0.54 -15.75
CA SER A 87 3.39 1.30 -16.49
C SER A 87 3.40 2.79 -16.11
N LEU A 88 3.42 3.11 -14.82
CA LEU A 88 3.51 4.50 -14.36
C LEU A 88 4.84 5.15 -14.72
N ASN A 89 5.95 4.41 -14.62
CA ASN A 89 7.26 4.87 -15.06
C ASN A 89 7.26 5.19 -16.55
N HIS A 90 6.61 4.37 -17.37
CA HIS A 90 6.48 4.62 -18.81
C HIS A 90 5.67 5.89 -19.09
N VAL A 91 4.54 6.09 -18.40
CA VAL A 91 3.72 7.31 -18.51
C VAL A 91 4.53 8.55 -18.13
N LEU A 92 5.23 8.50 -16.98
CA LEU A 92 6.05 9.61 -16.51
C LEU A 92 7.21 9.92 -17.47
N LYS A 93 7.95 8.91 -17.90
CA LYS A 93 9.05 9.05 -18.87
C LYS A 93 8.57 9.63 -20.20
N SER A 94 7.40 9.22 -20.66
CA SER A 94 6.78 9.77 -21.87
C SER A 94 6.39 11.24 -21.68
N ALA A 95 5.81 11.60 -20.54
CA ALA A 95 5.41 12.98 -20.24
C ALA A 95 6.60 13.95 -20.17
N ILE A 96 7.76 13.50 -19.68
CA ILE A 96 8.99 14.30 -19.64
C ILE A 96 9.86 14.18 -20.89
N ASN A 97 9.38 13.48 -21.94
CA ASN A 97 10.13 13.18 -23.16
C ASN A 97 11.49 12.51 -22.89
N TRP A 98 11.57 11.66 -21.88
CA TRP A 98 12.79 10.96 -21.46
C TRP A 98 13.95 11.90 -21.07
N GLN A 99 13.65 13.15 -20.73
CA GLN A 99 14.62 14.16 -20.32
C GLN A 99 14.44 14.54 -18.86
N SER A 100 15.55 14.81 -18.17
CA SER A 100 15.50 15.36 -16.82
C SER A 100 14.83 16.73 -16.84
N LYS A 101 14.01 16.99 -15.83
CA LYS A 101 13.31 18.26 -15.62
C LYS A 101 13.66 18.81 -14.24
N PRO A 102 13.70 20.16 -14.07
CA PRO A 102 13.71 20.77 -12.75
C PRO A 102 12.60 20.21 -11.86
N LEU A 103 12.84 20.13 -10.55
CA LEU A 103 11.90 19.54 -9.61
C LEU A 103 10.51 20.23 -9.65
N LEU A 104 10.48 21.56 -9.79
CA LEU A 104 9.23 22.31 -9.89
C LEU A 104 8.42 21.94 -11.13
N ASP A 105 9.08 21.81 -12.29
CA ASP A 105 8.45 21.37 -13.53
C ASP A 105 7.94 19.93 -13.40
N LEU A 106 8.69 19.06 -12.72
CA LEU A 106 8.27 17.68 -12.48
C LEU A 106 7.01 17.61 -11.61
N ILE A 107 6.90 18.46 -10.59
CA ILE A 107 5.70 18.53 -9.73
C ILE A 107 4.46 18.88 -10.58
N VAL A 108 4.57 19.90 -11.44
CA VAL A 108 3.48 20.32 -12.34
C VAL A 108 3.11 19.19 -13.30
N ILE A 109 4.09 18.51 -13.88
CA ILE A 109 3.84 17.39 -14.82
C ILE A 109 3.13 16.22 -14.11
N ILE A 110 3.53 15.89 -12.87
CA ILE A 110 2.88 14.84 -12.09
C ILE A 110 1.43 15.22 -11.79
N GLU A 111 1.18 16.48 -11.39
CA GLU A 111 -0.17 17.00 -11.18
C GLU A 111 -1.03 16.86 -12.45
N GLU A 112 -0.51 17.25 -13.61
CA GLU A 112 -1.20 17.12 -14.89
C GLU A 112 -1.53 15.65 -15.25
N ILE A 113 -0.60 14.73 -14.99
CA ILE A 113 -0.82 13.28 -15.19
C ILE A 113 -1.97 12.79 -14.31
N VAL A 114 -1.92 13.12 -13.02
CA VAL A 114 -2.94 12.71 -12.05
C VAL A 114 -4.31 13.28 -12.43
N GLU A 115 -4.39 14.57 -12.75
CA GLU A 115 -5.63 15.18 -13.22
C GLU A 115 -6.19 14.50 -14.47
N THR A 116 -5.32 14.15 -15.42
CA THR A 116 -5.73 13.47 -16.65
C THR A 116 -6.29 12.09 -16.35
N GLN A 117 -5.62 11.33 -15.47
CA GLN A 117 -6.11 10.02 -15.02
C GLN A 117 -7.48 10.12 -14.33
N PHE A 118 -7.69 11.15 -13.49
CA PHE A 118 -9.00 11.39 -12.88
C PHE A 118 -10.07 11.75 -13.93
N LYS A 119 -9.74 12.60 -14.90
CA LYS A 119 -10.67 12.95 -16.00
C LYS A 119 -11.04 11.71 -16.82
N ASP A 120 -10.09 10.83 -17.08
CA ASP A 120 -10.34 9.59 -17.81
C ASP A 120 -11.14 8.57 -17.00
N LEU A 121 -10.92 8.47 -15.69
CA LEU A 121 -11.78 7.71 -14.78
C LEU A 121 -13.21 8.25 -14.78
N GLN A 122 -13.39 9.57 -14.67
CA GLN A 122 -14.72 10.19 -14.72
C GLN A 122 -15.44 9.89 -16.03
N ARG A 123 -14.72 9.95 -17.17
CA ARG A 123 -15.26 9.58 -18.48
C ARG A 123 -15.66 8.11 -18.52
N ALA A 124 -14.81 7.22 -18.01
CA ALA A 124 -15.09 5.78 -17.96
C ALA A 124 -16.35 5.47 -17.15
N LEU A 125 -16.53 6.11 -15.99
CA LEU A 125 -17.71 5.94 -15.13
C LEU A 125 -19.03 6.33 -15.82
N VAL A 126 -18.99 7.24 -16.80
CA VAL A 126 -20.16 7.62 -17.61
C VAL A 126 -20.19 6.97 -18.98
N SER A 127 -19.41 5.90 -19.17
CA SER A 127 -19.29 5.15 -20.43
C SER A 127 -18.92 6.03 -21.63
N ARG A 128 -17.97 6.96 -21.42
CA ARG A 128 -17.38 7.83 -22.44
C ARG A 128 -15.86 7.69 -22.46
N GLY A 129 -15.25 8.13 -23.56
CA GLY A 129 -13.80 8.11 -23.74
C GLY A 129 -13.28 6.75 -24.21
N GLN A 130 -11.98 6.53 -24.03
CA GLN A 130 -11.29 5.31 -24.50
C GLN A 130 -11.31 4.19 -23.46
N TYR A 131 -11.52 4.52 -22.18
CA TYR A 131 -11.57 3.57 -21.09
C TYR A 131 -13.00 3.19 -20.73
N ARG A 132 -13.18 1.98 -20.22
CA ARG A 132 -14.47 1.46 -19.75
C ARG A 132 -14.31 0.83 -18.39
N VAL A 133 -15.36 0.90 -17.59
CA VAL A 133 -15.41 0.19 -16.31
C VAL A 133 -15.40 -1.32 -16.58
N ALA A 134 -14.53 -2.05 -15.88
CA ALA A 134 -14.49 -3.51 -16.00
C ALA A 134 -15.84 -4.12 -15.57
N ASP A 135 -16.22 -5.26 -16.15
CA ASP A 135 -17.53 -5.88 -15.90
C ASP A 135 -17.79 -6.15 -14.39
N LEU A 136 -16.74 -6.47 -13.63
CA LEU A 136 -16.82 -6.67 -12.17
C LEU A 136 -17.24 -5.40 -11.42
N HIS A 137 -16.87 -4.23 -11.95
CA HIS A 137 -17.07 -2.91 -11.35
C HIS A 137 -18.22 -2.14 -11.99
N LYS A 138 -18.98 -2.77 -12.88
CA LYS A 138 -20.03 -2.12 -13.68
C LYS A 138 -21.14 -1.46 -12.85
N HIS A 139 -21.32 -1.89 -11.61
CA HIS A 139 -22.24 -1.25 -10.66
C HIS A 139 -21.83 0.17 -10.25
N PHE A 140 -20.58 0.58 -10.48
CA PHE A 140 -20.12 1.96 -10.33
C PHE A 140 -20.39 2.83 -11.56
N GLU A 141 -20.79 2.23 -12.68
CA GLU A 141 -21.17 2.97 -13.89
C GLU A 141 -22.43 3.80 -13.60
N ILE A 142 -22.39 5.08 -13.97
CA ILE A 142 -23.54 5.98 -13.82
C ILE A 142 -23.82 6.70 -15.13
N THR A 143 -25.09 7.05 -15.36
CA THR A 143 -25.43 7.82 -16.56
C THR A 143 -24.85 9.23 -16.49
N ALA A 144 -24.49 9.81 -17.63
CA ALA A 144 -23.99 11.19 -17.70
C ALA A 144 -24.96 12.20 -17.04
N THR A 145 -26.28 11.97 -17.17
CA THR A 145 -27.31 12.77 -16.50
C THR A 145 -27.23 12.67 -14.98
N SER A 146 -27.02 11.45 -14.43
CA SER A 146 -26.86 11.23 -13.00
C SER A 146 -25.59 11.90 -12.47
N TRP A 147 -24.49 11.85 -13.23
CA TRP A 147 -23.23 12.52 -12.90
C TRP A 147 -23.40 14.03 -12.78
N VAL A 148 -24.02 14.67 -13.77
CA VAL A 148 -24.28 16.12 -13.79
C VAL A 148 -25.19 16.53 -12.62
N ASN A 149 -26.23 15.75 -12.33
CA ASN A 149 -27.13 16.01 -11.20
C ASN A 149 -26.43 15.93 -9.84
N LYS A 150 -25.42 15.05 -9.69
CA LYS A 150 -24.61 14.96 -8.45
C LYS A 150 -23.71 16.18 -8.27
N LEU A 151 -23.15 16.72 -9.35
CA LEU A 151 -22.36 17.96 -9.29
C LEU A 151 -23.21 19.14 -8.81
N TYR A 152 -24.39 19.32 -9.39
CA TYR A 152 -25.29 20.42 -9.00
C TYR A 152 -25.84 20.31 -7.57
N LYS A 153 -25.96 19.10 -7.01
CA LYS A 153 -26.32 18.93 -5.59
C LYS A 153 -25.17 19.33 -4.66
N LYS A 154 -23.93 18.99 -5.02
CA LYS A 154 -22.74 19.30 -4.21
C LYS A 154 -22.43 20.81 -4.14
N GLU A 155 -22.87 21.61 -5.11
CA GLU A 155 -22.69 23.08 -5.11
C GLU A 155 -23.76 23.84 -4.29
N ARG A 156 -24.78 23.15 -3.76
CA ARG A 156 -25.87 23.76 -2.97
C ARG A 156 -25.80 23.47 -1.47
N ASP A 157 -24.87 22.61 -1.05
CA ASP A 157 -24.57 22.28 0.35
C ASP A 157 -23.23 22.93 0.75
#